data_AF-A0A359CRV2-F1
#
_entry.id   AF-A0A359CRV2-F1
#
_cell.length_a   1.000
_cell.length_b   1.000
_cell.length_c   1.000
_cell.angle_alpha   90.00
_cell.angle_beta   90.00
_cell.angle_gamma   90.00
#
_symmetry.space_group_name_H-M   'P 1'
#
loop_
_entity.id
_entity.type
_entity.pdbx_description
1 polymer ?
#
loop_
_entity_poly.entity_id
_entity_poly.type
_entity_poly.pdbx_seq_one_letter_code
_entity_poly.pdbx_strand_id
1 'polypeptide(L)'
;MNNDELDYFNNARKAGMKEYSSKTSKGQSGYLPSLEEMVKDAEIVSQVDLGIMEIPLKKIVGTYTHLRSLSFANNFMPILNNSEFRQKWIDVCKAHIEEGIRDPIKVYEYLNWYYVIEGNKRVSVLKYFDAYSMYAKITRLIPKMDINNPTVEIYYEFLKFNNKTKINSIWFSKKGNFEKLSKLLDKYNPPEDYISNKYKYFELHIYNTFRKVYLKMGGGSLPITTGDAYLNYAKLYGIHDVQNEEEFEKTLKELIKELQLVEKDSLIDIKTAPQKNEGGVLSTLSTLIIPQKKLKVAFLYARNAESSGWTYGHELGRQYLEEVLKDQVVTTYVDNVPERGGAYPYIKSLADNGNDVIFTTSPVFKNDTLRCALEYPNIKFFNCS
;
A
#
# COMPACT_ATOMS: atom_id res chain seq x y z
N MET A 1 35.42 -32.02 -1.17
CA MET A 1 34.27 -31.11 -1.00
C MET A 1 33.99 -31.07 0.48
N ASN A 2 33.91 -29.89 1.10
CA ASN A 2 33.27 -29.80 2.41
C ASN A 2 31.83 -30.35 2.23
N ASN A 3 31.36 -31.13 3.20
CA ASN A 3 30.04 -31.79 3.08
C ASN A 3 28.90 -30.75 3.08
N ASP A 4 29.15 -29.58 3.67
CA ASP A 4 28.14 -28.55 3.92
C ASP A 4 27.62 -27.87 2.63
N GLU A 5 28.46 -27.59 1.63
CA GLU A 5 28.00 -26.92 0.41
C GLU A 5 27.22 -27.84 -0.52
N LEU A 6 27.55 -29.13 -0.51
CA LEU A 6 26.76 -30.14 -1.20
C LEU A 6 25.37 -30.28 -0.55
N ASP A 7 25.31 -30.21 0.78
CA ASP A 7 24.05 -30.21 1.52
C ASP A 7 23.21 -28.96 1.23
N TYR A 8 23.83 -27.78 1.12
CA TYR A 8 23.12 -26.58 0.66
C TYR A 8 22.50 -26.76 -0.72
N PHE A 9 23.23 -27.32 -1.69
CA PHE A 9 22.67 -27.60 -3.01
C PHE A 9 21.50 -28.58 -2.95
N ASN A 10 21.65 -29.67 -2.19
CA ASN A 10 20.60 -30.68 -2.06
C ASN A 10 19.34 -30.10 -1.40
N ASN A 11 19.49 -29.26 -0.37
CA ASN A 11 18.40 -28.57 0.29
C ASN A 11 17.72 -27.55 -0.62
N ALA A 12 18.50 -26.72 -1.31
CA ALA A 12 17.99 -25.77 -2.30
C ALA A 12 17.19 -26.52 -3.38
N ARG A 13 17.74 -27.63 -3.90
CA ARG A 13 17.04 -28.44 -4.91
C ARG A 13 15.76 -29.07 -4.39
N LYS A 14 15.76 -29.58 -3.16
CA LYS A 14 14.54 -30.11 -2.51
C LYS A 14 13.46 -29.02 -2.43
N ALA A 15 13.83 -27.79 -2.06
CA ALA A 15 12.92 -26.64 -2.06
C ALA A 15 12.43 -26.28 -3.47
N GLY A 16 13.29 -26.36 -4.48
CA GLY A 16 12.93 -26.15 -5.89
C GLY A 16 11.94 -27.18 -6.41
N MET A 17 12.19 -28.47 -6.17
CA MET A 17 11.27 -29.55 -6.54
C MET A 17 9.91 -29.41 -5.84
N LYS A 18 9.89 -28.99 -4.57
CA LYS A 18 8.65 -28.75 -3.82
C LYS A 18 7.84 -27.59 -4.44
N GLU A 19 8.49 -26.47 -4.74
CA GLU A 19 7.82 -25.32 -5.37
C GLU A 19 7.31 -25.67 -6.76
N TYR A 20 8.12 -26.37 -7.56
CA TYR A 20 7.72 -26.85 -8.88
C TYR A 20 6.43 -27.66 -8.80
N SER A 21 6.40 -28.69 -7.96
CA SER A 21 5.22 -29.54 -7.77
C SER A 21 4.00 -28.78 -7.25
N SER A 22 4.22 -27.81 -6.36
CA SER A 22 3.17 -26.92 -5.80
C SER A 22 2.52 -26.03 -6.86
N LYS A 23 3.29 -25.55 -7.83
CA LYS A 23 2.80 -24.74 -8.95
C LYS A 23 2.08 -25.59 -9.99
N THR A 24 2.67 -26.73 -10.36
CA THR A 24 2.06 -27.63 -11.35
C THR A 24 0.74 -28.22 -10.87
N SER A 25 0.60 -28.51 -9.57
CA SER A 25 -0.68 -28.99 -9.01
C SER A 25 -1.79 -27.94 -9.04
N LYS A 26 -1.44 -26.65 -9.19
CA LYS A 26 -2.38 -25.52 -9.38
C LYS A 26 -2.58 -25.17 -10.85
N GLY A 27 -2.10 -25.99 -11.79
CA GLY A 27 -2.17 -25.72 -13.23
C GLY A 27 -1.26 -24.57 -13.70
N GLN A 28 -0.30 -24.14 -12.88
CA GLN A 28 0.66 -23.10 -13.23
C GLN A 28 1.99 -23.71 -13.68
N SER A 29 2.78 -22.97 -14.46
CA SER A 29 4.15 -23.39 -14.76
C SER A 29 4.98 -23.48 -13.48
N GLY A 30 5.62 -24.62 -13.25
CA GLY A 30 6.55 -24.81 -12.13
C GLY A 30 7.93 -24.20 -12.37
N TYR A 31 8.25 -23.90 -13.64
CA TYR A 31 9.51 -23.31 -14.02
C TYR A 31 9.57 -21.80 -13.71
N LEU A 32 10.78 -21.28 -13.73
CA LEU A 32 11.02 -19.85 -13.60
C LEU A 32 10.40 -19.08 -14.79
N PRO A 33 9.74 -17.94 -14.62
CA PRO A 33 9.21 -17.17 -15.75
C PRO A 33 10.29 -16.73 -16.75
N SER A 34 10.00 -16.87 -18.04
CA SER A 34 10.85 -16.44 -19.16
C SER A 34 10.35 -15.12 -19.73
N LEU A 35 11.19 -14.07 -19.70
CA LEU A 35 10.82 -12.78 -20.28
C LEU A 35 10.66 -12.87 -21.79
N GLU A 36 11.52 -13.63 -22.47
CA GLU A 36 11.50 -13.86 -23.91
C GLU A 36 10.11 -14.33 -24.40
N GLU A 37 9.46 -15.19 -23.62
CA GLU A 37 8.09 -15.64 -23.92
C GLU A 37 7.05 -14.56 -23.62
N MET A 38 7.24 -13.81 -22.53
CA MET A 38 6.33 -12.73 -22.11
C MET A 38 6.34 -11.54 -23.06
N VAL A 39 7.47 -11.24 -23.70
CA VAL A 39 7.60 -10.12 -24.64
C VAL A 39 7.52 -10.55 -26.10
N LYS A 40 7.26 -11.83 -26.38
CA LYS A 40 7.19 -12.34 -27.76
C LYS A 40 6.18 -11.58 -28.61
N ASP A 41 5.03 -11.27 -28.02
CA ASP A 41 3.94 -10.54 -28.68
C ASP A 41 3.93 -9.04 -28.30
N ALA A 42 4.87 -8.60 -27.45
CA ALA A 42 4.98 -7.22 -27.02
C ALA A 42 5.94 -6.45 -27.93
N GLU A 43 5.45 -5.38 -28.55
CA GLU A 43 6.29 -4.48 -29.32
C GLU A 43 7.14 -3.62 -28.36
N ILE A 44 8.45 -3.88 -28.26
CA ILE A 44 9.37 -3.07 -27.45
C ILE A 44 9.79 -1.83 -28.23
N VAL A 45 9.36 -0.64 -27.78
CA VAL A 45 9.57 0.63 -28.48
C VAL A 45 10.88 1.33 -28.09
N SER A 46 11.46 0.98 -26.94
CA SER A 46 12.72 1.58 -26.48
C SER A 46 13.47 0.66 -25.51
N GLN A 47 14.80 0.75 -25.53
CA GLN A 47 15.69 0.16 -24.54
C GLN A 47 16.54 1.25 -23.89
N VAL A 48 16.64 1.24 -22.57
CA VAL A 48 17.36 2.29 -21.82
C VAL A 48 18.35 1.65 -20.86
N ASP A 49 19.64 1.98 -20.95
CA ASP A 49 20.65 1.57 -19.96
C ASP A 49 20.49 2.43 -18.71
N LEU A 50 20.16 1.81 -17.58
CA LEU A 50 20.05 2.49 -16.28
C LEU A 50 21.37 2.42 -15.48
N GLY A 51 22.39 1.76 -16.01
CA GLY A 51 23.66 1.56 -15.35
C GLY A 51 23.62 0.47 -14.28
N ILE A 52 24.53 0.58 -13.31
CA ILE A 52 24.65 -0.36 -12.19
C ILE A 52 23.97 0.25 -10.97
N MET A 53 23.04 -0.48 -10.39
CA MET A 53 22.39 -0.11 -9.13
C MET A 53 22.03 -1.33 -8.30
N GLU A 54 21.84 -1.12 -7.00
CA GLU A 54 21.36 -2.15 -6.10
C GLU A 54 19.85 -2.35 -6.30
N ILE A 55 19.42 -3.60 -6.46
CA ILE A 55 18.02 -3.98 -6.64
C ILE A 55 17.57 -5.00 -5.59
N PRO A 56 16.31 -4.91 -5.10
CA PRO A 56 15.78 -5.90 -4.17
C PRO A 56 15.63 -7.27 -4.84
N LEU A 57 16.10 -8.34 -4.19
CA LEU A 57 16.02 -9.71 -4.71
C LEU A 57 14.57 -10.16 -4.93
N LYS A 58 13.63 -9.67 -4.12
CA LYS A 58 12.19 -9.90 -4.30
C LYS A 58 11.62 -9.35 -5.62
N LYS A 59 12.27 -8.36 -6.23
CA LYS A 59 11.87 -7.80 -7.54
C LYS A 59 12.48 -8.56 -8.72
N ILE A 60 13.40 -9.49 -8.45
CA ILE A 60 13.91 -10.42 -9.46
C ILE A 60 12.98 -11.62 -9.49
N VAL A 61 12.22 -11.72 -10.58
CA VAL A 61 11.07 -12.65 -10.71
C VAL A 61 11.25 -13.69 -11.80
N GLY A 62 12.23 -13.51 -12.69
CA GLY A 62 12.41 -14.41 -13.81
C GLY A 62 13.79 -14.37 -14.44
N THR A 63 13.91 -15.05 -15.57
CA THR A 63 15.09 -15.08 -16.44
C THR A 63 14.72 -14.57 -17.82
N TYR A 64 15.70 -14.13 -18.61
CA TYR A 64 15.42 -13.70 -19.97
C TYR A 64 15.04 -14.88 -20.88
N THR A 65 15.89 -15.92 -20.95
CA THR A 65 15.75 -17.00 -21.94
C THR A 65 14.93 -18.19 -21.44
N HIS A 66 14.15 -18.80 -22.35
CA HIS A 66 13.38 -20.01 -22.04
C HIS A 66 14.26 -21.18 -21.58
N LEU A 67 15.38 -21.44 -22.26
CA LEU A 67 16.27 -22.55 -21.90
C LEU A 67 16.81 -22.44 -20.47
N ARG A 68 17.06 -21.21 -19.98
CA ARG A 68 17.53 -21.00 -18.62
C ARG A 68 16.40 -21.15 -17.60
N SER A 69 15.16 -20.86 -17.99
CA SER A 69 13.97 -21.03 -17.15
C SER A 69 13.84 -22.48 -16.68
N LEU A 70 14.09 -23.45 -17.56
CA LEU A 70 14.01 -24.88 -17.28
C LEU A 70 14.99 -25.38 -16.20
N SER A 71 16.02 -24.58 -15.87
CA SER A 71 17.01 -24.95 -14.85
C SER A 71 16.54 -24.72 -13.41
N PHE A 72 15.51 -23.88 -13.22
CA PHE A 72 15.09 -23.39 -11.91
C PHE A 72 13.57 -23.46 -11.74
N ALA A 73 13.13 -23.61 -10.49
CA ALA A 73 11.74 -23.43 -10.11
C ALA A 73 11.39 -21.93 -10.04
N ASN A 74 10.11 -21.62 -9.90
CA ASN A 74 9.59 -20.26 -9.78
C ASN A 74 10.28 -19.42 -8.67
N ASN A 75 10.71 -20.08 -7.58
CA ASN A 75 11.45 -19.46 -6.48
C ASN A 75 12.97 -19.35 -6.71
N PHE A 76 13.46 -19.50 -7.94
CA PHE A 76 14.88 -19.55 -8.32
C PHE A 76 15.68 -20.73 -7.75
N MET A 77 15.06 -21.68 -7.07
CA MET A 77 15.78 -22.85 -6.57
C MET A 77 16.06 -23.84 -7.71
N PRO A 78 17.19 -24.56 -7.68
CA PRO A 78 17.58 -25.43 -8.78
C PRO A 78 16.63 -26.64 -8.92
N ILE A 79 16.32 -27.00 -10.16
CA ILE A 79 15.62 -28.25 -10.51
C ILE A 79 16.58 -29.18 -11.25
N LEU A 80 17.34 -28.59 -12.18
CA LEU A 80 18.34 -29.29 -12.98
C LEU A 80 19.47 -29.85 -12.11
N ASN A 81 19.93 -31.07 -12.42
CA ASN A 81 20.88 -31.80 -11.60
C ASN A 81 22.02 -32.49 -12.36
N ASN A 82 22.35 -32.02 -13.56
CA ASN A 82 23.57 -32.50 -14.20
C ASN A 82 24.80 -32.06 -13.36
N SER A 83 25.91 -32.79 -13.53
CA SER A 83 27.13 -32.60 -12.74
C SER A 83 27.68 -31.17 -12.87
N GLU A 84 27.70 -30.64 -14.09
CA GLU A 84 28.22 -29.30 -14.38
C GLU A 84 27.41 -28.19 -13.70
N PHE A 85 26.08 -28.22 -13.80
CA PHE A 85 25.22 -27.22 -13.20
C PHE A 85 25.36 -27.23 -11.67
N ARG A 86 25.37 -28.44 -11.08
CA ARG A 86 25.53 -28.63 -9.64
C ARG A 86 26.85 -28.06 -9.16
N GLN A 87 27.97 -28.42 -9.79
CA GLN A 87 29.28 -27.93 -9.41
C GLN A 87 29.33 -26.40 -9.48
N LYS A 88 28.88 -25.80 -10.59
CA LYS A 88 28.83 -24.34 -10.74
C LYS A 88 27.94 -23.65 -9.71
N TRP A 89 26.88 -24.29 -9.22
CA TRP A 89 26.06 -23.72 -8.16
C TRP A 89 26.78 -23.78 -6.81
N ILE A 90 27.41 -24.92 -6.51
CA ILE A 90 28.23 -25.11 -5.30
C ILE A 90 29.39 -24.13 -5.26
N ASP A 91 30.07 -23.89 -6.39
CA ASP A 91 31.18 -22.93 -6.46
C ASP A 91 30.72 -21.49 -6.14
N VAL A 92 29.53 -21.09 -6.63
CA VAL A 92 28.93 -19.79 -6.30
C VAL A 92 28.50 -19.71 -4.84
N CYS A 93 27.96 -20.80 -4.29
CA CYS A 93 27.61 -20.90 -2.87
C CYS A 93 28.85 -20.74 -1.99
N LYS A 94 29.93 -21.43 -2.34
CA LYS A 94 31.22 -21.34 -1.67
C LYS A 94 31.77 -19.91 -1.70
N ALA A 95 31.80 -19.28 -2.88
CA ALA A 95 32.23 -17.88 -3.02
C ALA A 95 31.37 -16.93 -2.17
N HIS A 96 30.06 -17.15 -2.11
CA HIS A 96 29.19 -16.36 -1.24
C HIS A 96 29.54 -16.47 0.24
N ILE A 97 29.82 -17.67 0.73
CA ILE A 97 30.16 -17.94 2.13
C ILE A 97 31.53 -17.37 2.49
N GLU A 98 32.52 -17.52 1.59
CA GLU A 98 33.91 -17.15 1.88
C GLU A 98 34.18 -15.64 1.72
N GLU A 99 33.64 -15.00 0.66
CA GLU A 99 34.01 -13.61 0.29
C GLU A 99 32.82 -12.68 0.02
N GLY A 100 31.62 -13.27 -0.15
CA GLY A 100 30.41 -12.57 -0.55
C GLY A 100 30.34 -12.31 -2.05
N ILE A 101 29.13 -12.32 -2.62
CA ILE A 101 28.93 -12.05 -4.04
C ILE A 101 28.94 -10.53 -4.26
N ARG A 102 29.96 -10.03 -4.97
CA ARG A 102 30.14 -8.59 -5.26
C ARG A 102 29.88 -8.22 -6.71
N ASP A 103 30.07 -9.18 -7.61
CA ASP A 103 29.90 -8.94 -9.04
C ASP A 103 28.43 -8.69 -9.40
N PRO A 104 28.12 -7.62 -10.14
CA PRO A 104 26.77 -7.33 -10.55
C PRO A 104 26.27 -8.38 -11.55
N ILE A 105 24.99 -8.69 -11.45
CA ILE A 105 24.28 -9.47 -12.47
C ILE A 105 23.85 -8.58 -13.63
N LYS A 106 23.47 -9.17 -14.77
CA LYS A 106 22.81 -8.43 -15.86
C LYS A 106 21.33 -8.77 -15.87
N VAL A 107 20.48 -7.76 -15.90
CA VAL A 107 19.03 -7.94 -15.90
C VAL A 107 18.37 -7.03 -16.94
N TYR A 108 17.26 -7.52 -17.50
CA TYR A 108 16.26 -6.64 -18.07
C TYR A 108 15.29 -6.19 -16.98
N GLU A 109 14.91 -4.92 -17.02
CA GLU A 109 13.73 -4.45 -16.32
C GLU A 109 12.56 -4.36 -17.30
N TYR A 110 11.44 -4.99 -16.95
CA TYR A 110 10.21 -4.93 -17.73
C TYR A 110 9.02 -4.77 -16.78
N LEU A 111 8.22 -3.72 -16.99
CA LEU A 111 7.06 -3.38 -16.15
C LEU A 111 7.38 -3.33 -14.64
N ASN A 112 8.54 -2.76 -14.32
CA ASN A 112 9.15 -2.59 -12.99
C ASN A 112 9.60 -3.89 -12.29
N TRP A 113 9.69 -5.00 -13.02
CA TRP A 113 10.23 -6.28 -12.56
C TRP A 113 11.53 -6.63 -13.25
N TYR A 114 12.41 -7.37 -12.57
CA TYR A 114 13.74 -7.72 -13.10
C TYR A 114 13.81 -9.18 -13.54
N TYR A 115 14.43 -9.39 -14.71
CA TYR A 115 14.61 -10.67 -15.35
C TYR A 115 16.08 -10.89 -15.66
N VAL A 116 16.64 -11.99 -15.14
CA VAL A 116 18.08 -12.25 -15.19
C VAL A 116 18.51 -12.67 -16.60
N ILE A 117 19.43 -11.91 -17.18
CA ILE A 117 20.13 -12.25 -18.43
C ILE A 117 21.36 -13.09 -18.10
N GLU A 118 22.11 -12.66 -17.09
CA GLU A 118 23.33 -13.30 -16.63
C GLU A 118 23.36 -13.28 -15.10
N GLY A 119 23.74 -14.40 -14.48
CA GLY A 119 23.91 -14.49 -13.03
C GLY A 119 22.82 -15.26 -12.28
N ASN A 120 22.00 -16.08 -12.95
CA ASN A 120 20.88 -16.80 -12.30
C ASN A 120 21.31 -17.66 -11.10
N LYS A 121 22.51 -18.26 -11.14
CA LYS A 121 23.03 -19.05 -10.01
C LYS A 121 23.35 -18.15 -8.81
N ARG A 122 23.88 -16.94 -9.02
CA ARG A 122 24.08 -15.94 -7.96
C ARG A 122 22.75 -15.52 -7.34
N VAL A 123 21.73 -15.25 -8.16
CA VAL A 123 20.37 -14.96 -7.67
C VAL A 123 19.79 -16.13 -6.88
N SER A 124 19.98 -17.36 -7.36
CA SER A 124 19.54 -18.59 -6.70
C SER A 124 20.18 -18.75 -5.32
N VAL A 125 21.51 -18.65 -5.23
CA VAL A 125 22.26 -18.72 -3.97
C VAL A 125 21.83 -17.61 -3.01
N LEU A 126 21.76 -16.36 -3.47
CA LEU A 126 21.36 -15.23 -2.63
C LEU A 126 19.92 -15.36 -2.11
N LYS A 127 18.97 -15.85 -2.92
CA LYS A 127 17.60 -16.13 -2.47
C LYS A 127 17.54 -17.31 -1.50
N TYR A 128 18.41 -18.31 -1.65
CA TYR A 128 18.49 -19.44 -0.72
C TYR A 128 18.91 -18.98 0.68
N PHE A 129 19.85 -18.04 0.77
CA PHE A 129 20.31 -17.43 2.03
C PHE A 129 19.49 -16.20 2.47
N ASP A 130 18.32 -15.97 1.87
CA ASP A 130 17.41 -14.84 2.19
C ASP A 130 18.08 -13.45 2.17
N ALA A 131 19.02 -13.25 1.24
CA ALA A 131 19.61 -11.93 1.05
C ALA A 131 18.55 -10.92 0.57
N TYR A 132 18.69 -9.65 0.97
CA TYR A 132 17.71 -8.61 0.68
C TYR A 132 17.82 -8.05 -0.75
N SER A 133 19.04 -7.82 -1.21
CA SER A 133 19.36 -7.07 -2.43
C SER A 133 20.66 -7.54 -3.07
N MET A 134 20.91 -7.07 -4.29
CA MET A 134 22.19 -7.27 -4.99
C MET A 134 22.40 -6.19 -6.05
N TYR A 135 23.65 -5.98 -6.45
CA TYR A 135 23.97 -5.09 -7.57
C TYR A 135 23.62 -5.74 -8.92
N ALA A 136 23.07 -4.93 -9.82
CA ALA A 136 22.74 -5.36 -11.17
C ALA A 136 23.03 -4.23 -12.18
N LYS A 137 23.54 -4.61 -13.35
CA LYS A 137 23.50 -3.78 -14.55
C LYS A 137 22.14 -3.96 -15.21
N ILE A 138 21.40 -2.86 -15.39
CA ILE A 138 19.99 -2.90 -15.77
C ILE A 138 19.77 -2.26 -17.14
N THR A 139 19.09 -3.00 -18.01
CA THR A 139 18.54 -2.47 -19.26
C THR A 139 17.02 -2.49 -19.17
N ARG A 140 16.39 -1.32 -19.21
CA ARG A 140 14.93 -1.17 -19.18
C ARG A 140 14.35 -1.39 -20.57
N LEU A 141 13.41 -2.32 -20.69
CA LEU A 141 12.64 -2.59 -21.90
C LEU A 141 11.28 -1.91 -21.77
N ILE A 142 11.00 -0.96 -22.65
CA ILE A 142 9.74 -0.21 -22.65
C ILE A 142 8.81 -0.81 -23.71
N PRO A 143 7.71 -1.48 -23.32
CA PRO A 143 6.71 -1.93 -24.28
C PRO A 143 5.97 -0.73 -24.86
N LYS A 144 5.41 -0.89 -26.06
CA LYS A 144 4.49 0.07 -26.66
C LYS A 144 3.33 0.33 -25.71
N MET A 145 2.88 1.59 -25.69
CA MET A 145 1.69 1.98 -24.95
C MET A 145 0.48 1.19 -25.44
N ASP A 146 -0.22 0.57 -24.50
CA ASP A 146 -1.50 -0.10 -24.71
C ASP A 146 -2.50 0.41 -23.68
N ILE A 147 -3.52 1.12 -24.16
CA ILE A 147 -4.58 1.73 -23.33
C ILE A 147 -5.52 0.67 -22.77
N ASN A 148 -5.59 -0.52 -23.38
CA ASN A 148 -6.42 -1.62 -22.92
C ASN A 148 -5.71 -2.49 -21.86
N ASN A 149 -4.43 -2.21 -21.57
CA ASN A 149 -3.65 -2.93 -20.58
C ASN A 149 -3.35 -2.02 -19.37
N PRO A 150 -4.10 -2.17 -18.26
CA PRO A 150 -3.91 -1.32 -17.08
C PRO A 150 -2.50 -1.35 -16.50
N THR A 151 -1.78 -2.48 -16.62
CA THR A 151 -0.40 -2.63 -16.15
C THR A 151 0.54 -1.74 -16.96
N VAL A 152 0.37 -1.70 -18.27
CA VAL A 152 1.15 -0.84 -19.18
C VAL A 152 0.84 0.62 -18.90
N GLU A 153 -0.44 0.98 -18.74
CA GLU A 153 -0.82 2.36 -18.42
C GLU A 153 -0.19 2.86 -17.11
N ILE A 154 -0.28 2.06 -16.04
CA ILE A 154 0.35 2.36 -14.74
C ILE A 154 1.87 2.45 -14.88
N TYR A 155 2.49 1.58 -15.68
CA TYR A 155 3.92 1.63 -15.91
C TYR A 155 4.35 2.93 -16.61
N TYR A 156 3.58 3.43 -17.58
CA TYR A 156 3.89 4.71 -18.20
C TYR A 156 3.70 5.90 -17.24
N GLU A 157 2.75 5.85 -16.31
CA GLU A 157 2.69 6.82 -15.21
C GLU A 157 3.91 6.74 -14.30
N PHE A 158 4.36 5.53 -13.97
CA PHE A 158 5.59 5.30 -13.22
C PHE A 158 6.80 5.88 -13.96
N LEU A 159 6.93 5.70 -15.27
CA LEU A 159 8.06 6.26 -16.04
C LEU A 159 8.10 7.78 -15.94
N LYS A 160 6.94 8.46 -16.05
CA LYS A 160 6.85 9.92 -15.88
C LYS A 160 7.24 10.34 -14.46
N PHE A 161 6.72 9.65 -13.46
CA PHE A 161 7.04 9.89 -12.05
C PHE A 161 8.54 9.69 -11.78
N ASN A 162 9.08 8.55 -12.18
CA ASN A 162 10.47 8.17 -11.99
C ASN A 162 11.43 9.12 -12.70
N ASN A 163 11.09 9.59 -13.90
CA ASN A 163 11.93 10.56 -14.59
C ASN A 163 12.05 11.88 -13.80
N LYS A 164 10.96 12.33 -13.19
CA LYS A 164 10.90 13.55 -12.36
C LYS A 164 11.56 13.37 -10.99
N THR A 165 11.26 12.27 -10.29
CA THR A 165 11.62 12.11 -8.86
C THR A 165 12.83 11.24 -8.61
N LYS A 166 13.22 10.40 -9.58
CA LYS A 166 14.22 9.32 -9.46
C LYS A 166 13.87 8.25 -8.41
N ILE A 167 12.67 8.27 -7.85
CA ILE A 167 12.20 7.29 -6.87
C ILE A 167 11.81 5.99 -7.58
N ASN A 168 12.36 4.87 -7.10
CA ASN A 168 12.09 3.52 -7.62
C ASN A 168 11.44 2.58 -6.58
N SER A 169 11.43 2.98 -5.30
CA SER A 169 10.93 2.17 -4.19
C SER A 169 9.40 2.13 -4.07
N ILE A 170 8.70 3.06 -4.73
CA ILE A 170 7.25 3.21 -4.66
C ILE A 170 6.60 2.64 -5.92
N TRP A 171 5.58 1.80 -5.72
CA TRP A 171 4.72 1.29 -6.78
C TRP A 171 3.26 1.46 -6.37
N PHE A 172 2.38 1.65 -7.35
CA PHE A 172 0.94 1.77 -7.17
C PHE A 172 0.20 0.72 -7.98
N SER A 173 -0.93 0.23 -7.48
CA SER A 173 -1.78 -0.75 -8.17
C SER A 173 -2.87 -0.12 -9.05
N LYS A 174 -3.09 1.20 -8.94
CA LYS A 174 -4.18 1.90 -9.64
C LYS A 174 -3.66 3.07 -10.47
N LYS A 175 -4.24 3.22 -11.66
CA LYS A 175 -4.03 4.37 -12.55
C LYS A 175 -4.35 5.70 -11.85
N GLY A 176 -3.57 6.72 -12.14
CA GLY A 176 -3.64 8.07 -11.58
C GLY A 176 -2.99 8.22 -10.21
N ASN A 177 -2.57 7.14 -9.53
CA ASN A 177 -2.01 7.26 -8.18
C ASN A 177 -0.60 7.86 -8.18
N PHE A 178 0.22 7.60 -9.21
CA PHE A 178 1.51 8.29 -9.37
C PHE A 178 1.33 9.80 -9.56
N GLU A 179 0.33 10.21 -10.33
CA GLU A 179 0.01 11.63 -10.53
C GLU A 179 -0.49 12.29 -9.25
N LYS A 180 -1.35 11.59 -8.49
CA LYS A 180 -1.83 12.08 -7.18
C LYS A 180 -0.68 12.27 -6.19
N LEU A 181 0.26 11.32 -6.10
CA LEU A 181 1.44 11.48 -5.25
C LEU A 181 2.32 12.64 -5.76
N SER A 182 2.51 12.76 -7.07
CA SER A 182 3.28 13.88 -7.66
C SER A 182 2.72 15.23 -7.25
N LYS A 183 1.38 15.39 -7.31
CA LYS A 183 0.68 16.62 -6.89
C LYS A 183 0.86 16.93 -5.41
N LEU A 184 0.91 15.91 -4.54
CA LEU A 184 1.22 16.10 -3.12
C LEU A 184 2.68 16.52 -2.93
N LEU A 185 3.62 15.87 -3.62
CA LEU A 185 5.04 16.19 -3.56
C LEU A 185 5.39 17.58 -4.12
N ASP A 186 4.59 18.09 -5.05
CA ASP A 186 4.76 19.44 -5.59
C ASP A 186 4.43 20.51 -4.54
N LYS A 187 3.53 20.22 -3.61
CA LYS A 187 3.18 21.09 -2.47
C LYS A 187 4.06 20.87 -1.24
N TYR A 188 4.80 19.77 -1.20
CA TYR A 188 5.67 19.42 -0.09
C TYR A 188 7.01 20.18 -0.19
N ASN A 189 7.40 20.79 0.94
CA ASN A 189 8.68 21.44 1.14
C ASN A 189 9.47 20.66 2.21
N PRO A 190 10.68 20.16 1.91
CA PRO A 190 11.54 19.53 2.90
C PRO A 190 12.23 20.60 3.78
N PRO A 191 13.00 20.20 4.80
CA PRO A 191 13.92 21.11 5.49
C PRO A 191 14.86 21.83 4.51
N GLU A 192 15.30 23.05 4.85
CA GLU A 192 16.04 23.96 3.94
C GLU A 192 17.26 23.29 3.28
N ASP A 193 18.03 22.51 4.04
CA ASP A 193 19.23 21.80 3.57
C ASP A 193 18.95 20.77 2.45
N TYR A 194 17.69 20.37 2.27
CA TYR A 194 17.28 19.31 1.36
C TYR A 194 16.42 19.78 0.19
N ILE A 195 16.22 21.09 0.01
CA ILE A 195 15.37 21.63 -1.07
C ILE A 195 15.82 21.13 -2.45
N SER A 196 17.13 21.08 -2.71
CA SER A 196 17.69 20.63 -3.99
C SER A 196 17.48 19.14 -4.25
N ASN A 197 17.18 18.36 -3.21
CA ASN A 197 16.93 16.92 -3.32
C ASN A 197 15.72 16.46 -2.50
N LYS A 198 14.62 17.21 -2.60
CA LYS A 198 13.39 16.95 -1.82
C LYS A 198 12.83 15.53 -1.99
N TYR A 199 12.99 14.95 -3.18
CA TYR A 199 12.49 13.60 -3.49
C TYR A 199 13.29 12.52 -2.76
N LYS A 200 14.62 12.66 -2.67
CA LYS A 200 15.46 11.76 -1.89
C LYS A 200 15.15 11.88 -0.40
N TYR A 201 14.96 13.11 0.09
CA TYR A 201 14.56 13.32 1.49
C TYR A 201 13.22 12.64 1.78
N PHE A 202 12.22 12.89 0.94
CA PHE A 202 10.92 12.24 1.04
C PHE A 202 11.02 10.71 1.04
N GLU A 203 11.78 10.11 0.11
CA GLU A 203 11.94 8.66 0.03
C GLU A 203 12.58 8.09 1.32
N LEU A 204 13.66 8.71 1.79
CA LEU A 204 14.45 8.21 2.91
C LEU A 204 13.80 8.45 4.27
N HIS A 205 13.26 9.65 4.50
CA HIS A 205 12.81 10.08 5.84
C HIS A 205 11.30 9.99 6.03
N ILE A 206 10.51 10.10 4.95
CA ILE A 206 9.05 10.05 5.04
C ILE A 206 8.53 8.67 4.63
N TYR A 207 8.75 8.28 3.37
CA TYR A 207 8.16 7.06 2.83
C TYR A 207 8.74 5.80 3.47
N ASN A 208 10.06 5.71 3.63
CA ASN A 208 10.69 4.55 4.24
C ASN A 208 10.33 4.41 5.73
N THR A 209 10.20 5.52 6.46
CA THR A 209 9.71 5.53 7.84
C THR A 209 8.28 5.02 7.92
N PHE A 210 7.36 5.57 7.11
CA PHE A 210 6.00 5.07 7.00
C PHE A 210 5.99 3.57 6.67
N ARG A 211 6.74 3.16 5.64
CA ARG A 211 6.77 1.77 5.16
C ARG A 211 7.24 0.82 6.27
N LYS A 212 8.27 1.19 7.03
CA LYS A 212 8.79 0.41 8.14
C LYS A 212 7.72 0.21 9.22
N VAL A 213 7.10 1.29 9.68
CA VAL A 213 6.08 1.23 10.74
C VAL A 213 4.80 0.53 10.25
N TYR A 214 4.34 0.83 9.04
CA TYR A 214 3.18 0.18 8.42
C TYR A 214 3.35 -1.34 8.33
N LEU A 215 4.53 -1.83 7.92
CA LEU A 215 4.83 -3.26 7.89
C LEU A 215 4.91 -3.86 9.30
N LYS A 216 5.53 -3.15 10.26
CA LYS A 216 5.58 -3.55 11.69
C LYS A 216 4.18 -3.73 12.28
N MET A 217 3.23 -2.87 11.90
CA MET A 217 1.83 -2.91 12.35
C MET A 217 0.96 -3.94 11.61
N GLY A 218 1.54 -4.79 10.74
CA GLY A 218 0.84 -5.86 10.04
C GLY A 218 0.19 -5.44 8.71
N GLY A 219 0.45 -4.23 8.22
CA GLY A 219 -0.11 -3.72 6.96
C GLY A 219 0.34 -4.50 5.72
N GLY A 220 1.39 -5.33 5.82
CA GLY A 220 1.82 -6.22 4.74
C GLY A 220 0.88 -7.39 4.45
N SER A 221 -0.12 -7.64 5.31
CA SER A 221 -1.15 -8.65 5.09
C SER A 221 -2.24 -8.19 4.10
N LEU A 222 -2.36 -6.89 3.87
CA LEU A 222 -3.32 -6.30 2.95
C LEU A 222 -2.89 -6.51 1.49
N PRO A 223 -3.80 -6.84 0.56
CA PRO A 223 -3.50 -7.02 -0.86
C PRO A 223 -3.46 -5.67 -1.61
N ILE A 224 -2.84 -4.66 -0.99
CA ILE A 224 -2.52 -3.38 -1.60
C ILE A 224 -1.02 -3.13 -1.51
N THR A 225 -0.51 -2.28 -2.40
CA THR A 225 0.90 -1.89 -2.31
C THR A 225 1.12 -0.95 -1.12
N THR A 226 2.35 -0.92 -0.59
CA THR A 226 2.76 0.10 0.39
C THR A 226 2.67 1.52 -0.17
N GLY A 227 2.74 1.68 -1.50
CA GLY A 227 2.49 2.96 -2.15
C GLY A 227 1.04 3.38 -2.03
N ASP A 228 0.09 2.50 -2.37
CA ASP A 228 -1.35 2.77 -2.24
C ASP A 228 -1.72 3.09 -0.79
N ALA A 229 -1.20 2.34 0.18
CA ALA A 229 -1.38 2.63 1.60
C ALA A 229 -0.85 4.02 1.98
N TYR A 230 0.37 4.35 1.56
CA TYR A 230 0.97 5.66 1.82
C TYR A 230 0.17 6.81 1.19
N LEU A 231 -0.34 6.64 -0.03
CA LEU A 231 -1.13 7.68 -0.68
C LEU A 231 -2.47 7.93 0.05
N ASN A 232 -3.08 6.91 0.65
CA ASN A 232 -4.24 7.12 1.51
C ASN A 232 -3.87 7.88 2.78
N TYR A 233 -2.77 7.49 3.44
CA TYR A 233 -2.23 8.23 4.59
C TYR A 233 -1.95 9.70 4.24
N ALA A 234 -1.19 9.96 3.18
CA ALA A 234 -0.75 11.30 2.80
C ALA A 234 -1.90 12.22 2.36
N LYS A 235 -3.03 11.66 1.90
CA LYS A 235 -4.25 12.45 1.63
C LYS A 235 -4.95 12.94 2.89
N LEU A 236 -4.89 12.16 3.97
CA LEU A 236 -5.53 12.47 5.25
C LEU A 236 -4.65 13.37 6.10
N TYR A 237 -3.36 13.04 6.19
CA TYR A 237 -2.43 13.67 7.13
C TYR A 237 -1.43 14.61 6.46
N GLY A 238 -1.32 14.63 5.14
CA GLY A 238 -0.27 15.36 4.43
C GLY A 238 1.06 14.63 4.39
N ILE A 239 2.11 15.34 3.96
CA ILE A 239 3.50 14.82 3.91
C ILE A 239 4.32 15.60 4.93
N HIS A 240 4.59 14.97 6.07
CA HIS A 240 5.31 15.58 7.19
C HIS A 240 6.21 14.56 7.87
N ASP A 241 7.26 15.05 8.52
CA ASP A 241 8.17 14.22 9.32
C ASP A 241 7.47 13.66 10.56
N VAL A 242 7.77 12.40 10.87
CA VAL A 242 7.25 11.72 12.06
C VAL A 242 7.94 12.31 13.30
N GLN A 243 7.19 13.04 14.12
CA GLN A 243 7.70 13.65 15.35
C GLN A 243 7.61 12.69 16.55
N ASN A 244 6.54 11.91 16.64
CA ASN A 244 6.28 10.96 17.73
C ASN A 244 5.94 9.57 17.16
N GLU A 245 6.83 8.60 17.39
CA GLU A 245 6.67 7.23 16.86
C GLU A 245 5.48 6.50 17.49
N GLU A 246 5.18 6.71 18.77
CA GLU A 246 4.08 6.02 19.46
C GLU A 246 2.70 6.49 18.95
N GLU A 247 2.53 7.79 18.76
CA GLU A 247 1.31 8.37 18.18
C GLU A 247 1.16 7.95 16.71
N PHE A 248 2.26 7.91 15.97
CA PHE A 248 2.27 7.46 14.59
C PHE A 248 1.90 5.99 14.47
N GLU A 249 2.38 5.12 15.36
CA GLU A 249 1.97 3.71 15.42
C GLU A 249 0.48 3.55 15.68
N LYS A 250 -0.09 4.30 16.64
CA LYS A 250 -1.54 4.29 16.91
C LYS A 250 -2.33 4.72 15.67
N THR A 251 -1.90 5.79 15.02
CA THR A 251 -2.52 6.31 13.79
C THR A 251 -2.50 5.27 12.67
N LEU A 252 -1.35 4.62 12.43
CA LEU A 252 -1.24 3.60 11.39
C LEU A 252 -2.04 2.34 11.71
N LYS A 253 -2.20 1.98 12.99
CA LYS A 253 -3.02 0.84 13.40
C LYS A 253 -4.50 1.06 13.06
N GLU A 254 -5.05 2.25 13.31
CA GLU A 254 -6.43 2.57 12.93
C GLU A 254 -6.56 2.69 11.40
N LEU A 255 -5.59 3.29 10.72
CA LEU A 255 -5.58 3.34 9.25
C LEU A 255 -5.59 1.93 8.63
N ILE A 256 -4.82 0.98 9.17
CA ILE A 256 -4.79 -0.40 8.67
C ILE A 256 -6.16 -1.07 8.84
N LYS A 257 -6.84 -0.88 9.97
CA LYS A 257 -8.21 -1.40 10.17
C LYS A 257 -9.17 -0.83 9.14
N GLU A 258 -9.10 0.47 8.89
CA GLU A 258 -9.97 1.11 7.89
C GLU A 258 -9.69 0.59 6.47
N LEU A 259 -8.42 0.45 6.09
CA LEU A 259 -8.06 -0.13 4.80
C LEU A 259 -8.54 -1.58 4.65
N GLN A 260 -8.54 -2.36 5.74
CA GLN A 260 -9.13 -3.71 5.78
C GLN A 260 -10.66 -3.68 5.60
N LEU A 261 -11.35 -2.69 6.18
CA LEU A 261 -12.80 -2.54 6.05
C LEU A 261 -13.21 -2.13 4.64
N VAL A 262 -12.54 -1.14 4.04
CA VAL A 262 -12.81 -0.71 2.65
C VAL A 262 -12.67 -1.87 1.67
N GLU A 263 -11.71 -2.77 1.91
CA GLU A 263 -11.55 -3.96 1.09
C GLU A 263 -12.72 -4.96 1.27
N LYS A 264 -13.16 -5.18 2.51
CA LYS A 264 -14.31 -6.06 2.80
C LYS A 264 -15.64 -5.47 2.32
N ASP A 265 -15.87 -4.18 2.46
CA ASP A 265 -17.10 -3.51 2.03
C ASP A 265 -17.21 -3.42 0.51
N SER A 266 -16.08 -3.43 -0.22
CA SER A 266 -16.12 -3.62 -1.68
C SER A 266 -16.69 -4.98 -2.11
N LEU A 267 -16.87 -5.92 -1.17
CA LEU A 267 -17.44 -7.25 -1.37
C LEU A 267 -18.85 -7.42 -0.77
N ILE A 268 -19.40 -6.43 -0.07
CA ILE A 268 -20.67 -6.57 0.68
C ILE A 268 -21.64 -5.45 0.28
N ASP A 269 -22.80 -5.85 -0.26
CA ASP A 269 -23.92 -4.95 -0.48
C ASP A 269 -24.41 -4.35 0.85
N ILE A 270 -24.51 -3.02 0.88
CA ILE A 270 -24.98 -2.24 2.03
C ILE A 270 -26.40 -2.70 2.39
N LYS A 271 -26.55 -3.41 3.50
CA LYS A 271 -27.86 -3.71 4.08
C LYS A 271 -28.36 -2.50 4.85
N THR A 272 -29.28 -1.75 4.25
CA THR A 272 -29.98 -0.60 4.85
C THR A 272 -31.13 -0.99 5.79
N ALA A 273 -31.38 -2.28 6.00
CA ALA A 273 -32.42 -2.75 6.92
C ALA A 273 -31.88 -2.79 8.36
N PRO A 274 -32.55 -2.14 9.34
CA PRO A 274 -32.15 -2.24 10.74
C PRO A 274 -32.27 -3.69 11.22
N GLN A 275 -31.20 -4.24 11.79
CA GLN A 275 -31.29 -5.49 12.53
C GLN A 275 -32.02 -5.24 13.85
N LYS A 276 -33.21 -5.85 13.99
CA LYS A 276 -33.87 -5.96 15.28
C LYS A 276 -33.00 -6.83 16.19
N ASN A 277 -32.36 -6.22 17.17
CA ASN A 277 -31.88 -6.95 18.34
C ASN A 277 -33.09 -7.32 19.18
N GLU A 278 -33.45 -8.60 19.21
CA GLU A 278 -34.39 -9.14 20.19
C GLU A 278 -33.70 -9.19 21.56
N GLY A 279 -33.70 -8.04 22.25
CA GLY A 279 -33.26 -7.95 23.63
C GLY A 279 -34.23 -8.70 24.54
N GLY A 280 -33.74 -9.75 25.21
CA GLY A 280 -34.51 -10.51 26.19
C GLY A 280 -35.00 -9.63 27.34
N VAL A 281 -36.16 -10.02 27.89
CA VAL A 281 -36.96 -9.33 28.91
C VAL A 281 -36.17 -8.87 30.16
N LEU A 282 -34.98 -9.43 30.40
CA LEU A 282 -34.09 -9.12 31.51
C LEU A 282 -33.37 -7.75 31.43
N SER A 283 -33.33 -7.07 30.28
CA SER A 283 -32.71 -5.73 30.16
C SER A 283 -33.58 -4.60 30.72
N THR A 284 -34.85 -4.86 31.01
CA THR A 284 -35.81 -3.85 31.47
C THR A 284 -35.60 -3.40 32.92
N LEU A 285 -34.95 -4.23 33.75
CA LEU A 285 -34.73 -3.95 35.18
C LEU A 285 -33.47 -3.10 35.45
N SER A 286 -32.52 -3.05 34.51
CA SER A 286 -31.30 -2.22 34.62
C SER A 286 -31.53 -0.76 34.20
N THR A 287 -32.63 -0.48 33.50
CA THR A 287 -33.01 0.85 32.99
C THR A 287 -33.52 1.83 34.04
N LEU A 288 -33.82 1.37 35.25
CA LEU A 288 -34.47 2.19 36.29
C LEU A 288 -33.50 3.01 37.17
N ILE A 289 -32.18 2.76 37.08
CA ILE A 289 -31.18 3.37 38.00
C ILE A 289 -30.01 4.03 37.25
N ILE A 290 -29.91 3.90 35.93
CA ILE A 290 -28.86 4.56 35.14
C ILE A 290 -29.47 5.81 34.49
N PRO A 291 -29.02 7.04 34.83
CA PRO A 291 -29.42 8.22 34.07
C PRO A 291 -29.04 8.00 32.60
N GLN A 292 -30.05 7.94 31.73
CA GLN A 292 -29.87 7.83 30.28
C GLN A 292 -29.06 9.06 29.83
N LYS A 293 -27.76 8.86 29.58
CA LYS A 293 -26.88 9.92 29.07
C LYS A 293 -27.49 10.43 27.76
N LYS A 294 -27.88 11.71 27.72
CA LYS A 294 -28.39 12.34 26.49
C LYS A 294 -27.32 12.21 25.40
N LEU A 295 -27.72 11.72 24.23
CA LEU A 295 -26.83 11.59 23.09
C LEU A 295 -26.50 12.99 22.54
N LYS A 296 -25.21 13.33 22.50
CA LYS A 296 -24.76 14.61 21.94
C LYS A 296 -24.50 14.48 20.44
N VAL A 297 -25.23 15.23 19.63
CA VAL A 297 -25.18 15.14 18.16
C VAL A 297 -24.77 16.49 17.58
N ALA A 298 -23.67 16.55 16.84
CA ALA A 298 -23.24 17.77 16.18
C ALA A 298 -23.46 17.73 14.66
N PHE A 299 -23.81 18.88 14.10
CA PHE A 299 -23.96 19.09 12.66
C PHE A 299 -22.98 20.14 12.17
N LEU A 300 -22.25 19.84 11.11
CA LEU A 300 -21.23 20.72 10.54
C LEU A 300 -21.60 21.08 9.10
N TYR A 301 -21.85 22.37 8.87
CA TYR A 301 -22.35 22.92 7.62
C TYR A 301 -21.30 23.76 6.89
N ALA A 302 -21.17 23.58 5.58
CA ALA A 302 -20.26 24.38 4.74
C ALA A 302 -20.75 25.83 4.53
N ARG A 303 -22.06 26.03 4.55
CA ARG A 303 -22.75 27.31 4.35
C ARG A 303 -23.86 27.42 5.39
N ASN A 304 -24.34 28.62 5.65
CA ASN A 304 -25.52 28.83 6.49
C ASN A 304 -26.84 28.39 5.79
N ALA A 305 -27.90 28.20 6.58
CA ALA A 305 -29.20 27.74 6.09
C ALA A 305 -29.92 28.76 5.19
N GLU A 306 -29.67 30.06 5.39
CA GLU A 306 -30.28 31.14 4.60
C GLU A 306 -29.75 31.19 3.16
N SER A 307 -28.49 30.83 2.97
CA SER A 307 -27.81 30.91 1.66
C SER A 307 -27.79 29.59 0.88
N SER A 308 -28.25 28.49 1.47
CA SER A 308 -28.11 27.14 0.90
C SER A 308 -29.33 26.27 1.20
N GLY A 309 -30.09 25.92 0.16
CA GLY A 309 -31.22 24.98 0.28
C GLY A 309 -30.80 23.60 0.78
N TRP A 310 -29.57 23.17 0.48
CA TRP A 310 -28.99 21.94 1.03
C TRP A 310 -28.79 22.02 2.54
N THR A 311 -28.16 23.10 3.03
CA THR A 311 -27.99 23.32 4.48
C THR A 311 -29.35 23.45 5.16
N TYR A 312 -30.27 24.18 4.54
CA TYR A 312 -31.63 24.34 5.05
C TYR A 312 -32.32 22.99 5.26
N GLY A 313 -32.22 22.06 4.30
CA GLY A 313 -32.77 20.70 4.45
C GLY A 313 -32.13 19.93 5.60
N HIS A 314 -30.81 20.01 5.78
CA HIS A 314 -30.13 19.39 6.92
C HIS A 314 -30.54 20.00 8.26
N GLU A 315 -30.72 21.32 8.31
CA GLU A 315 -31.16 22.03 9.51
C GLU A 315 -32.60 21.67 9.88
N LEU A 316 -33.51 21.53 8.92
CA LEU A 316 -34.84 20.97 9.15
C LEU A 316 -34.76 19.54 9.71
N GLY A 317 -33.85 18.72 9.19
CA GLY A 317 -33.60 17.38 9.72
C GLY A 317 -33.11 17.37 11.17
N ARG A 318 -32.20 18.30 11.53
CA ARG A 318 -31.72 18.48 12.92
C ARG A 318 -32.86 18.90 13.85
N GLN A 319 -33.69 19.87 13.43
CA GLN A 319 -34.84 20.33 14.21
C GLN A 319 -35.86 19.21 14.41
N TYR A 320 -36.14 18.42 13.35
CA TYR A 320 -36.99 17.25 13.44
C TYR A 320 -36.45 16.19 14.41
N LEU A 321 -35.13 15.95 14.39
CA LEU A 321 -34.46 15.05 15.34
C LEU A 321 -34.67 15.50 16.80
N GLU A 322 -34.52 16.78 17.09
CA GLU A 322 -34.77 17.35 18.42
C GLU A 322 -36.24 17.23 18.83
N GLU A 323 -37.17 17.47 17.91
CA GLU A 323 -38.60 17.39 18.18
C GLU A 323 -39.05 15.96 18.51
N VAL A 324 -38.55 14.98 17.76
CA VAL A 324 -38.97 13.58 17.90
C VAL A 324 -38.27 12.90 19.08
N LEU A 325 -36.98 13.14 19.27
CA LEU A 325 -36.19 12.44 20.30
C LEU A 325 -36.10 13.20 21.63
N LYS A 326 -36.38 14.51 21.64
CA LYS A 326 -36.51 15.37 22.83
C LYS A 326 -35.37 15.13 23.84
N ASP A 327 -35.70 14.70 25.05
CA ASP A 327 -34.76 14.49 26.14
C ASP A 327 -33.71 13.40 25.90
N GLN A 328 -33.83 12.61 24.83
CA GLN A 328 -32.84 11.60 24.49
C GLN A 328 -31.62 12.20 23.76
N VAL A 329 -31.75 13.38 23.17
CA VAL A 329 -30.68 14.00 22.38
C VAL A 329 -30.42 15.45 22.79
N VAL A 330 -29.20 15.92 22.58
CA VAL A 330 -28.83 17.33 22.59
C VAL A 330 -28.09 17.59 21.31
N THR A 331 -28.56 18.53 20.49
CA THR A 331 -27.89 18.83 19.23
C THR A 331 -27.16 20.16 19.25
N THR A 332 -26.08 20.25 18.48
CA THR A 332 -25.32 21.48 18.25
C THR A 332 -25.02 21.60 16.76
N TYR A 333 -24.76 22.80 16.27
CA TYR A 333 -24.31 22.99 14.90
C TYR A 333 -23.22 24.05 14.78
N VAL A 334 -22.42 23.96 13.72
CA VAL A 334 -21.46 24.97 13.29
C VAL A 334 -21.68 25.19 11.79
N ASP A 335 -21.81 26.44 11.38
CA ASP A 335 -22.00 26.81 9.98
C ASP A 335 -20.81 27.58 9.40
N ASN A 336 -20.87 27.83 8.09
CA ASN A 336 -19.85 28.55 7.33
C ASN A 336 -18.44 27.94 7.44
N VAL A 337 -18.36 26.62 7.56
CA VAL A 337 -17.07 25.91 7.65
C VAL A 337 -16.37 25.90 6.28
N PRO A 338 -15.06 26.23 6.21
CA PRO A 338 -14.35 26.34 4.93
C PRO A 338 -14.35 25.03 4.13
N GLU A 339 -14.85 25.08 2.88
CA GLU A 339 -14.89 23.93 1.96
C GLU A 339 -13.51 23.50 1.44
N ARG A 340 -12.48 24.37 1.55
CA ARG A 340 -11.14 24.12 1.04
C ARG A 340 -10.11 24.08 2.17
N GLY A 341 -9.78 22.87 2.63
CA GLY A 341 -8.57 22.59 3.44
C GLY A 341 -8.60 23.15 4.87
N GLY A 342 -9.77 23.23 5.50
CA GLY A 342 -9.90 23.84 6.83
C GLY A 342 -11.03 23.30 7.70
N ALA A 343 -11.64 22.16 7.37
CA ALA A 343 -12.75 21.63 8.18
C ALA A 343 -12.26 20.79 9.37
N TYR A 344 -11.09 20.15 9.27
CA TYR A 344 -10.52 19.32 10.33
C TYR A 344 -10.51 19.99 11.72
N PRO A 345 -10.05 21.25 11.93
CA PRO A 345 -10.09 21.87 13.25
C PRO A 345 -11.50 22.01 13.84
N TYR A 346 -12.51 22.25 13.00
CA TYR A 346 -13.91 22.35 13.44
C TYR A 346 -14.47 20.98 13.82
N ILE A 347 -14.24 19.96 12.98
CA ILE A 347 -14.66 18.58 13.27
C ILE A 347 -13.99 18.07 14.55
N LYS A 348 -12.68 18.33 14.70
CA LYS A 348 -11.91 17.99 15.91
C LYS A 348 -12.46 18.70 17.15
N SER A 349 -12.77 20.00 17.06
CA SER A 349 -13.39 20.74 18.18
C SER A 349 -14.73 20.13 18.59
N LEU A 350 -15.57 19.72 17.63
CA LEU A 350 -16.82 19.03 17.93
C LEU A 350 -16.56 17.68 18.63
N ALA A 351 -15.53 16.94 18.22
CA ALA A 351 -15.15 15.69 18.88
C ALA A 351 -14.63 15.92 20.31
N ASP A 352 -13.74 16.90 20.51
CA ASP A 352 -13.16 17.27 21.81
C ASP A 352 -14.23 17.77 22.79
N ASN A 353 -15.31 18.39 22.30
CA ASN A 353 -16.47 18.81 23.10
C ASN A 353 -17.35 17.62 23.57
N GLY A 354 -16.95 16.38 23.27
CA GLY A 354 -17.58 15.16 23.73
C GLY A 354 -18.89 14.84 23.03
N ASN A 355 -19.04 15.22 21.76
CA ASN A 355 -20.16 14.76 20.93
C ASN A 355 -20.05 13.26 20.67
N ASP A 356 -21.18 12.55 20.74
CA ASP A 356 -21.24 11.11 20.50
C ASP A 356 -21.45 10.80 19.00
N VAL A 357 -22.10 11.71 18.26
CA VAL A 357 -22.34 11.62 16.81
C VAL A 357 -22.04 12.95 16.12
N ILE A 358 -21.35 12.93 14.98
CA ILE A 358 -21.02 14.11 14.18
C ILE A 358 -21.41 13.90 12.72
N PHE A 359 -22.30 14.76 12.22
CA PHE A 359 -22.70 14.84 10.82
C PHE A 359 -21.92 15.94 10.11
N THR A 360 -21.26 15.60 9.01
CA THR A 360 -20.55 16.56 8.14
C THR A 360 -21.28 16.64 6.80
N THR A 361 -21.95 17.75 6.54
CA THR A 361 -22.98 17.82 5.49
C THR A 361 -22.45 18.38 4.17
N SER A 362 -21.26 17.92 3.76
CA SER A 362 -20.70 18.23 2.45
C SER A 362 -19.71 17.15 2.00
N PRO A 363 -19.74 16.73 0.72
CA PRO A 363 -18.78 15.76 0.18
C PRO A 363 -17.32 16.20 0.38
N VAL A 364 -17.05 17.51 0.40
CA VAL A 364 -15.68 18.05 0.51
C VAL A 364 -15.04 17.77 1.87
N PHE A 365 -15.86 17.53 2.91
CA PHE A 365 -15.37 17.23 4.26
C PHE A 365 -14.93 15.78 4.44
N LYS A 366 -15.17 14.89 3.47
CA LYS A 366 -14.93 13.44 3.58
C LYS A 366 -13.57 13.07 4.19
N ASN A 367 -12.48 13.67 3.71
CA ASN A 367 -11.14 13.33 4.19
C ASN A 367 -10.89 13.82 5.62
N ASP A 368 -11.35 15.03 5.95
CA ASP A 368 -11.21 15.60 7.29
C ASP A 368 -12.08 14.83 8.30
N THR A 369 -13.29 14.42 7.89
CA THR A 369 -14.18 13.55 8.68
C THR A 369 -13.55 12.18 8.92
N LEU A 370 -12.99 11.55 7.87
CA LEU A 370 -12.34 10.25 8.00
C LEU A 370 -11.12 10.34 8.93
N ARG A 371 -10.32 11.41 8.81
CA ARG A 371 -9.20 11.65 9.72
C ARG A 371 -9.65 11.74 11.18
N CYS A 372 -10.68 12.54 11.48
CA CYS A 372 -11.22 12.60 12.84
C CYS A 372 -11.81 11.25 13.31
N ALA A 373 -12.45 10.48 12.43
CA ALA A 373 -12.97 9.16 12.78
C ALA A 373 -11.86 8.19 13.22
N LEU A 374 -10.68 8.26 12.58
CA LEU A 374 -9.51 7.47 12.98
C LEU A 374 -8.92 7.92 14.33
N GLU A 375 -8.97 9.23 14.63
CA GLU A 375 -8.48 9.79 15.89
C GLU A 375 -9.44 9.55 17.07
N TYR A 376 -10.76 9.51 16.81
CA TYR A 376 -11.81 9.37 17.82
C TYR A 376 -12.71 8.13 17.55
N PRO A 377 -12.20 6.90 17.70
CA PRO A 377 -12.91 5.67 17.31
C PRO A 377 -14.22 5.42 18.08
N ASN A 378 -14.43 6.10 19.21
CA ASN A 378 -15.64 5.98 20.03
C ASN A 378 -16.78 6.89 19.54
N ILE A 379 -16.50 7.87 18.67
CA ILE A 379 -17.49 8.81 18.13
C ILE A 379 -17.98 8.30 16.77
N LYS A 380 -19.27 8.47 16.47
CA LYS A 380 -19.84 8.10 15.17
C LYS A 380 -19.80 9.29 14.22
N PHE A 381 -19.10 9.13 13.09
CA PHE A 381 -19.01 10.15 12.06
C PHE A 381 -19.82 9.75 10.83
N PHE A 382 -20.60 10.69 10.30
CA PHE A 382 -21.34 10.53 9.06
C PHE A 382 -20.99 11.68 8.11
N ASN A 383 -20.43 11.36 6.95
CA ASN A 383 -20.25 12.33 5.88
C ASN A 383 -21.41 12.21 4.88
N CYS A 384 -22.20 13.27 4.76
CA CYS A 384 -23.32 13.33 3.84
C CYS A 384 -22.86 13.94 2.51
N SER A 385 -23.17 13.26 1.42
CA SER A 385 -22.79 13.65 0.06
C SER A 385 -23.99 13.89 -0.83
#